data_AF-A0A645FLQ3-F1
#
_entry.id   AF-A0A645FLQ3-F1
#
_cell.length_a   1.000
_cell.length_b   1.000
_cell.length_c   1.000
_cell.angle_alpha   90.00
_cell.angle_beta   90.00
_cell.angle_gamma   90.00
#
_symmetry.space_group_name_H-M   'P 1'
#
loop_
_entity.id
_entity.type
_entity.pdbx_description
1 polymer ?
#
loop_
_entity_poly.entity_id
_entity_poly.type
_entity_poly.pdbx_seq_one_letter_code
_entity_poly.pdbx_strand_id
1 'polypeptide(L)'
;MYFLPELNTSENLKHLLALWQKEKNSLTYKAAYTIMACRKYGYSYDEEVVRSAITWLKNQQNDDGGFGPWKNHPAGSDVFCTAVAVLGLAQYAFNDDLAAFIKRSLTWMQSTQIPNGLWPYHQIEDGASWGFFTLNFVKGLNLE
;
A
#
# COMPACT_ATOMS: atom_id res chain seq x y z
N MET A 1 -2.84 0.68 12.20
CA MET A 1 -3.78 -0.43 12.45
C MET A 1 -3.17 -1.79 12.16
N TYR A 2 -2.74 -2.14 10.94
CA TYR A 2 -2.15 -3.49 10.69
C TYR A 2 -0.89 -3.79 11.53
N PHE A 3 0.03 -2.83 11.62
CA PHE A 3 1.25 -2.92 12.43
C PHE A 3 1.15 -2.30 13.84
N LEU A 4 -0.02 -1.72 14.18
CA LEU A 4 -0.27 -1.03 15.45
C LEU A 4 -1.59 -1.57 16.04
N PRO A 5 -1.55 -2.73 16.73
CA PRO A 5 -2.73 -3.41 17.26
C PRO A 5 -3.56 -2.56 18.22
N GLU A 6 -2.93 -1.65 18.96
CA GLU A 6 -3.55 -0.73 19.91
C GLU A 6 -4.51 0.26 19.25
N LEU A 7 -4.34 0.52 17.94
CA LEU A 7 -5.25 1.38 17.18
C LEU A 7 -6.46 0.62 16.61
N ASN A 8 -6.57 -0.69 16.84
CA ASN A 8 -7.61 -1.53 16.27
C ASN A 8 -8.94 -1.47 17.05
N THR A 9 -9.62 -0.33 16.97
CA THR A 9 -11.01 -0.19 17.41
C THR A 9 -11.95 -0.31 16.20
N SER A 10 -13.20 -0.74 16.43
CA SER A 10 -14.21 -0.78 15.36
C SER A 10 -14.49 0.60 14.77
N GLU A 11 -14.36 1.66 15.56
CA GLU A 11 -14.49 3.05 15.11
C GLU A 11 -13.36 3.44 14.17
N ASN A 12 -12.10 3.15 14.53
CA ASN A 12 -10.95 3.44 13.68
C ASN A 12 -11.00 2.67 12.35
N LEU A 13 -11.53 1.44 12.36
CA LEU A 13 -11.70 0.67 11.12
C LEU A 13 -12.78 1.28 10.22
N LYS A 14 -13.89 1.76 10.79
CA LYS A 14 -14.92 2.51 10.05
C LYS A 14 -14.34 3.79 9.47
N HIS A 15 -13.54 4.53 10.22
CA HIS A 15 -12.85 5.72 9.72
C HIS A 15 -11.87 5.38 8.59
N LEU A 16 -11.12 4.29 8.70
CA LEU A 16 -10.23 3.81 7.64
C LEU A 16 -11.00 3.48 6.36
N LEU A 17 -12.12 2.75 6.47
CA LEU A 17 -12.97 2.40 5.33
C LEU A 17 -13.61 3.63 4.68
N ALA A 18 -14.11 4.56 5.48
CA ALA A 18 -14.66 5.83 5.00
C ALA A 18 -13.58 6.69 4.31
N LEU A 19 -12.38 6.73 4.87
CA LEU A 19 -11.23 7.41 4.27
C LEU A 19 -10.85 6.76 2.93
N TRP A 20 -10.77 5.43 2.88
CA TRP A 20 -10.50 4.72 1.64
C TRP A 20 -11.54 5.03 0.56
N GLN A 21 -12.82 5.07 0.90
CA GLN A 21 -13.87 5.45 -0.05
C GLN A 21 -13.74 6.89 -0.53
N LYS A 22 -13.38 7.82 0.36
CA LYS A 22 -13.13 9.22 0.01
C LYS A 22 -11.91 9.40 -0.89
N GLU A 23 -10.86 8.61 -0.65
CA GLU A 23 -9.59 8.66 -1.37
C GLU A 23 -9.48 7.60 -2.47
N LYS A 24 -10.61 7.05 -2.90
CA LYS A 24 -10.67 6.03 -3.95
C LYS A 24 -9.95 6.56 -5.20
N ASN A 25 -9.04 5.76 -5.75
CA ASN A 25 -8.13 6.13 -6.84
C ASN A 25 -6.89 6.97 -6.44
N SER A 26 -6.51 7.03 -5.16
CA SER A 26 -5.29 7.73 -4.75
C SER A 26 -4.03 6.89 -4.95
N LEU A 27 -3.77 5.96 -4.03
CA LEU A 27 -2.46 5.32 -3.86
C LEU A 27 -2.60 3.81 -3.64
N THR A 28 -1.78 3.04 -4.36
CA THR A 28 -1.75 1.57 -4.30
C THR A 28 -1.53 1.04 -2.89
N TYR A 29 -0.54 1.58 -2.17
CA TYR A 29 -0.22 1.16 -0.80
C TYR A 29 -1.35 1.48 0.20
N LYS A 30 -2.12 2.57 0.01
CA LYS A 30 -3.29 2.89 0.86
C LYS A 30 -4.39 1.84 0.72
N ALA A 31 -4.68 1.43 -0.51
CA ALA A 31 -5.63 0.35 -0.79
C ALA A 31 -5.18 -0.95 -0.10
N ALA A 32 -3.91 -1.31 -0.28
CA ALA A 32 -3.33 -2.52 0.31
C ALA A 32 -3.34 -2.51 1.85
N TYR A 33 -2.98 -1.40 2.49
CA TYR A 33 -3.07 -1.26 3.95
C TYR A 33 -4.50 -1.42 4.46
N THR A 34 -5.48 -0.89 3.72
CA THR A 34 -6.90 -1.04 4.04
C THR A 34 -7.31 -2.51 3.97
N ILE A 35 -6.95 -3.22 2.89
CA ILE A 35 -7.24 -4.66 2.71
C ILE A 35 -6.61 -5.48 3.84
N MET A 36 -5.34 -5.22 4.17
CA MET A 36 -4.63 -5.92 5.25
C MET A 36 -5.26 -5.68 6.62
N ALA A 37 -5.62 -4.44 6.95
CA ALA A 37 -6.30 -4.12 8.20
C ALA A 37 -7.65 -4.83 8.30
N CYS A 38 -8.45 -4.83 7.23
CA CYS A 38 -9.77 -5.48 7.23
C CYS A 38 -9.67 -7.00 7.42
N ARG A 39 -8.75 -7.67 6.71
CA ARG A 39 -8.56 -9.13 6.85
C ARG A 39 -8.16 -9.51 8.27
N LYS A 40 -7.16 -8.81 8.84
CA LYS A 40 -6.59 -9.14 10.15
C LYS A 40 -7.62 -9.06 11.28
N TYR A 41 -8.60 -8.16 11.16
CA TYR A 41 -9.53 -7.87 12.25
C TYR A 41 -10.96 -8.34 12.00
N GLY A 42 -11.19 -9.07 10.90
CA GLY A 42 -12.37 -9.94 10.73
C GLY A 42 -13.72 -9.22 10.72
N TYR A 43 -13.76 -7.93 10.38
CA TYR A 43 -14.98 -7.16 10.44
C TYR A 43 -15.80 -7.34 9.16
N SER A 44 -17.02 -7.88 9.30
CA SER A 44 -17.96 -8.20 8.21
C SER A 44 -18.69 -7.00 7.60
N TYR A 45 -18.50 -5.81 8.17
CA TYR A 45 -19.38 -4.67 7.94
C TYR A 45 -19.26 -4.02 6.55
N ASP A 46 -18.32 -4.46 5.70
CA ASP A 46 -18.13 -3.86 4.39
C ASP A 46 -17.33 -4.76 3.43
N GLU A 47 -17.77 -6.03 3.28
CA GLU A 47 -17.18 -6.94 2.29
C GLU A 47 -17.14 -6.34 0.88
N GLU A 48 -18.12 -5.51 0.53
CA GLU A 48 -18.18 -4.83 -0.75
C GLU A 48 -17.05 -3.80 -0.91
N VAL A 49 -16.76 -3.01 0.13
CA VAL A 49 -15.66 -2.04 0.10
C VAL A 49 -14.34 -2.74 -0.07
N VAL A 50 -14.09 -3.83 0.67
CA VAL A 50 -12.87 -4.62 0.55
C VAL A 50 -12.76 -5.25 -0.85
N ARG A 51 -13.84 -5.84 -1.37
CA ARG A 51 -13.88 -6.41 -2.71
C ARG A 51 -13.61 -5.35 -3.79
N SER A 52 -14.16 -4.16 -3.63
CA SER A 52 -13.92 -3.03 -4.51
C SER A 52 -12.45 -2.55 -4.44
N ALA A 53 -11.85 -2.57 -3.25
CA ALA A 53 -10.45 -2.22 -3.04
C ALA A 53 -9.52 -3.24 -3.72
N ILE A 54 -9.81 -4.54 -3.56
CA ILE A 54 -9.08 -5.62 -4.23
C ILE A 54 -9.17 -5.47 -5.76
N THR A 55 -10.38 -5.26 -6.27
CA THR A 55 -10.62 -5.10 -7.71
C THR A 55 -9.87 -3.89 -8.27
N TRP A 56 -9.94 -2.76 -7.56
CA TRP A 56 -9.20 -1.57 -7.93
C TRP A 56 -7.69 -1.80 -7.91
N LEU A 57 -7.17 -2.43 -6.85
CA LEU A 57 -5.74 -2.69 -6.70
C LEU A 57 -5.24 -3.62 -7.81
N LYS A 58 -5.97 -4.68 -8.20
CA LYS A 58 -5.62 -5.50 -9.37
C LYS A 58 -5.46 -4.67 -10.64
N ASN A 59 -6.35 -3.71 -10.86
CA ASN A 59 -6.32 -2.83 -12.03
C ASN A 59 -5.19 -1.80 -11.98
N GLN A 60 -4.51 -1.64 -10.85
CA GLN A 60 -3.34 -0.77 -10.74
C GLN A 60 -2.02 -1.46 -11.13
N GLN A 61 -2.02 -2.78 -11.38
CA GLN A 61 -0.79 -3.48 -11.78
C GLN A 61 -0.32 -2.96 -13.14
N ASN A 62 0.97 -2.62 -13.22
CA ASN A 62 1.62 -2.22 -14.47
C ASN A 62 1.83 -3.45 -15.38
N ASP A 63 2.17 -3.19 -16.65
CA ASP A 63 2.35 -4.25 -17.65
C ASP A 63 3.60 -5.12 -17.37
N ASP A 64 4.58 -4.56 -16.66
CA ASP A 64 5.77 -5.27 -16.18
C ASP A 64 5.48 -6.20 -14.97
N GLY A 65 4.29 -6.12 -14.37
CA GLY A 65 3.88 -6.90 -13.20
C GLY A 65 4.13 -6.22 -11.86
N GLY A 66 4.83 -5.10 -11.84
CA GLY A 66 5.02 -4.28 -10.64
C GLY A 66 3.89 -3.29 -10.38
N PHE A 67 4.05 -2.52 -9.32
CA PHE A 67 3.18 -1.41 -8.95
C PHE A 67 4.02 -0.18 -8.64
N GLY A 68 3.51 1.00 -9.02
CA GLY A 68 3.97 2.29 -8.50
C GLY A 68 2.92 2.90 -7.57
N PRO A 69 3.05 4.20 -7.21
CA PRO A 69 2.04 4.91 -6.41
C PRO A 69 0.63 4.81 -7.02
N TRP A 70 0.51 4.88 -8.34
CA TRP A 70 -0.66 4.55 -9.15
C TRP A 70 -0.21 3.96 -10.49
N LYS A 71 -1.13 3.36 -11.26
CA LYS A 71 -0.81 2.78 -12.57
C LYS A 71 -0.22 3.83 -13.52
N ASN A 72 0.86 3.49 -14.21
CA ASN A 72 1.57 4.39 -15.13
C ASN A 72 2.11 5.68 -14.46
N HIS A 73 2.37 5.65 -13.14
CA HIS A 73 3.10 6.73 -12.48
C HIS A 73 4.45 6.99 -13.21
N PRO A 74 4.92 8.25 -13.38
CA PRO A 74 6.16 8.56 -14.10
C PRO A 74 7.41 7.85 -13.57
N ALA A 75 7.45 7.56 -12.27
CA ALA A 75 8.52 6.80 -11.63
C ALA A 75 8.50 5.28 -11.96
N GLY A 76 7.45 4.79 -12.62
CA GLY A 76 7.29 3.37 -12.94
C GLY A 76 6.92 2.51 -11.73
N SER A 77 7.19 1.21 -11.85
CA SER A 77 7.04 0.23 -10.77
C SER A 77 8.19 0.35 -9.76
N ASP A 78 7.89 0.24 -8.47
CA ASP A 78 8.86 0.26 -7.39
C ASP A 78 8.63 -0.90 -6.39
N VAL A 79 9.68 -1.24 -5.64
CA VAL A 79 9.66 -2.39 -4.72
C VAL A 79 8.68 -2.20 -3.57
N PHE A 80 8.53 -0.97 -3.06
CA PHE A 80 7.67 -0.70 -1.90
C PHE A 80 6.20 -0.87 -2.27
N CYS A 81 5.74 -0.17 -3.31
CA CYS A 81 4.37 -0.28 -3.79
C CYS A 81 4.05 -1.71 -4.22
N THR A 82 4.98 -2.38 -4.91
CA THR A 82 4.81 -3.78 -5.34
C THR A 82 4.68 -4.73 -4.15
N ALA A 83 5.59 -4.66 -3.18
CA ALA A 83 5.56 -5.54 -2.01
C ALA A 83 4.30 -5.34 -1.18
N VAL A 84 3.92 -4.09 -0.89
CA VAL A 84 2.74 -3.78 -0.09
C VAL A 84 1.46 -4.21 -0.83
N ALA A 85 1.36 -3.98 -2.14
CA ALA A 85 0.24 -4.44 -2.95
C ALA A 85 0.10 -5.97 -2.93
N VAL A 86 1.20 -6.71 -3.12
CA VAL A 86 1.22 -8.17 -3.05
C VAL A 86 0.78 -8.67 -1.69
N LEU A 87 1.30 -8.10 -0.59
CA LEU A 87 0.91 -8.47 0.77
C LEU A 87 -0.59 -8.23 1.02
N GLY A 88 -1.15 -7.14 0.48
CA GLY A 88 -2.57 -6.84 0.52
C GLY A 88 -3.41 -7.86 -0.24
N LEU A 89 -3.07 -8.15 -1.51
CA LEU A 89 -3.79 -9.14 -2.33
C LEU A 89 -3.67 -10.56 -1.76
N ALA A 90 -2.51 -10.92 -1.20
CA ALA A 90 -2.24 -12.22 -0.62
C ALA A 90 -3.17 -12.56 0.56
N GLN A 91 -3.72 -11.55 1.25
CA GLN A 91 -4.70 -11.74 2.32
C GLN A 91 -5.96 -12.51 1.88
N TYR A 92 -6.27 -12.49 0.59
CA TYR A 92 -7.46 -13.09 -0.02
C TYR A 92 -7.13 -14.09 -1.14
N ALA A 93 -5.87 -14.56 -1.24
CA ALA A 93 -5.37 -15.38 -2.34
C ALA A 93 -5.93 -16.82 -2.44
N PHE A 94 -6.96 -17.18 -1.67
CA PHE A 94 -7.72 -18.41 -1.86
C PHE A 94 -8.65 -18.35 -3.09
N ASN A 95 -8.65 -17.23 -3.83
CA ASN A 95 -9.35 -17.07 -5.09
C ASN A 95 -8.32 -17.16 -6.25
N ASP A 96 -8.54 -18.10 -7.17
CA ASP A 96 -7.68 -18.38 -8.33
C ASP A 96 -7.38 -17.11 -9.17
N ASP A 97 -8.31 -16.15 -9.18
CA ASP A 97 -8.18 -14.88 -9.90
C ASP A 97 -7.07 -13.95 -9.37
N LEU A 98 -6.55 -14.18 -8.16
CA LEU A 98 -5.47 -13.37 -7.57
C LEU A 98 -4.08 -14.00 -7.76
N ALA A 99 -4.01 -15.32 -7.91
CA ALA A 99 -2.76 -16.04 -8.04
C ALA A 99 -1.93 -15.56 -9.23
N ALA A 100 -2.57 -15.27 -10.37
CA ALA A 100 -1.90 -14.75 -11.56
C ALA A 100 -1.26 -13.37 -11.35
N PHE A 101 -1.97 -12.46 -10.66
CA PHE A 101 -1.47 -11.11 -10.37
C PHE A 101 -0.29 -11.16 -9.41
N ILE A 102 -0.41 -11.95 -8.34
CA ILE A 102 0.66 -12.16 -7.36
C ILE A 102 1.89 -12.76 -8.04
N LYS A 103 1.72 -13.79 -8.88
CA LYS A 103 2.83 -14.43 -9.60
C LYS A 103 3.60 -13.43 -10.47
N ARG A 104 2.91 -12.57 -11.21
CA ARG A 104 3.55 -11.52 -12.03
C ARG A 104 4.38 -10.56 -11.19
N SER A 105 3.86 -10.13 -10.03
CA SER A 105 4.61 -9.27 -9.12
C SER A 105 5.81 -9.97 -8.50
N LEU A 106 5.70 -11.26 -8.14
CA LEU A 106 6.83 -12.04 -7.66
C LEU A 106 7.92 -12.16 -8.73
N THR A 107 7.54 -12.41 -9.99
CA THR A 107 8.48 -12.43 -11.12
C THR A 107 9.16 -11.07 -11.31
N TRP A 108 8.40 -9.98 -11.27
CA TRP A 108 8.96 -8.63 -11.35
C TRP A 108 9.99 -8.40 -10.23
N MET A 109 9.61 -8.66 -8.97
CA MET A 109 10.49 -8.48 -7.80
C MET A 109 11.77 -9.30 -7.93
N GLN A 110 11.69 -10.57 -8.34
CA GLN A 110 12.87 -11.41 -8.56
C GLN A 110 13.77 -10.87 -9.68
N SER A 111 13.18 -10.37 -10.77
CA SER A 111 13.93 -9.83 -11.92
C SER A 111 14.62 -8.49 -11.64
N THR A 112 14.09 -7.71 -10.69
CA THR A 112 14.63 -6.39 -10.33
C THR A 112 15.51 -6.41 -9.07
N GLN A 113 15.66 -7.57 -8.44
CA GLN A 113 16.53 -7.73 -7.28
C GLN A 113 18.00 -7.63 -7.72
N ILE A 114 18.81 -6.85 -7.02
CA ILE A 114 20.25 -6.70 -7.27
C ILE A 114 21.06 -7.81 -6.57
N PRO A 115 22.34 -8.07 -6.96
CA PRO A 115 23.09 -9.24 -6.49
C PRO A 115 23.26 -9.39 -4.97
N ASN A 116 23.12 -8.30 -4.21
CA ASN A 116 23.18 -8.34 -2.75
C ASN A 116 21.84 -8.73 -2.09
N GLY A 117 20.81 -9.06 -2.87
CA GLY A 117 19.49 -9.45 -2.37
C GLY A 117 18.54 -8.28 -2.05
N LEU A 118 18.95 -7.04 -2.29
CA LEU A 118 18.10 -5.85 -2.14
C LEU A 118 17.52 -5.42 -3.49
N TRP A 119 16.82 -4.28 -3.50
CA TRP A 119 16.32 -3.64 -4.72
C TRP A 119 16.97 -2.26 -4.87
N PRO A 120 17.16 -1.78 -6.11
CA PRO A 120 17.54 -0.39 -6.34
C PRO A 120 16.43 0.50 -5.77
N TYR A 121 16.75 1.38 -4.81
CA TYR A 121 15.76 2.24 -4.21
C TYR A 121 16.29 3.64 -3.97
N HIS A 122 15.48 4.65 -4.33
CA HIS A 122 15.83 6.06 -4.26
C HIS A 122 14.76 6.93 -3.55
N GLN A 123 13.77 6.35 -2.87
CA GLN A 123 12.66 7.13 -2.33
C GLN A 123 12.67 7.32 -0.80
N ILE A 124 12.07 8.45 -0.46
CA ILE A 124 12.03 9.18 0.79
C ILE A 124 10.95 8.56 1.69
N GLU A 125 11.11 7.30 2.10
CA GLU A 125 10.21 6.66 3.08
C GLU A 125 10.18 7.45 4.41
N ASP A 126 11.23 8.23 4.67
CA ASP A 126 11.36 9.15 5.80
C ASP A 126 10.81 10.56 5.52
N GLY A 127 10.05 10.80 4.44
CA GLY A 127 9.58 12.16 4.11
C GLY A 127 8.75 12.81 5.21
N ALA A 128 7.91 12.03 5.88
CA ALA A 128 7.18 12.48 7.05
C ALA A 128 8.12 12.76 8.24
N SER A 129 9.16 11.93 8.43
CA SER A 129 10.19 12.11 9.46
C SER A 129 10.99 13.40 9.23
N TRP A 130 11.44 13.66 8.00
CA TRP A 130 12.11 14.89 7.60
C TRP A 130 11.19 16.11 7.64
N GLY A 131 9.91 15.95 7.28
CA GLY A 131 8.90 16.99 7.40
C GLY A 131 8.66 17.38 8.85
N PHE A 132 8.52 16.39 9.75
CA PHE A 132 8.41 16.64 11.19
C PHE A 132 9.67 17.29 11.75
N PHE A 133 10.86 16.78 11.39
CA PHE A 133 12.13 17.40 11.77
C PHE A 133 12.18 18.86 11.32
N THR A 134 11.83 19.13 10.06
CA THR A 134 11.81 20.49 9.50
C THR A 134 10.83 21.38 10.25
N LEU A 135 9.61 20.92 10.51
CA LEU A 135 8.62 21.69 11.28
C LEU A 135 9.12 22.06 12.68
N ASN A 136 9.85 21.16 13.35
CA ASN A 136 10.41 21.44 14.67
C ASN A 136 11.68 22.31 14.59
N PHE A 137 12.53 22.07 13.61
CA PHE A 137 13.74 22.83 13.38
C PHE A 137 13.41 24.30 13.04
N VAL A 138 12.48 24.52 12.10
CA VAL A 138 12.03 25.84 11.66
C VAL A 138 11.31 26.60 12.78
N LYS A 139 10.51 25.94 13.63
CA LYS A 139 9.95 26.57 14.84
C LYS A 139 11.03 27.16 15.76
N GLY A 140 12.21 26.55 15.80
CA GLY A 140 13.35 27.06 16.57
C GLY A 140 14.09 28.24 15.91
N LEU A 141 13.81 28.54 14.64
CA LEU A 141 14.49 29.61 13.90
C LEU A 141 13.81 30.98 14.02
N ASN A 142 12.67 31.10 14.73
CA ASN A 142 11.87 32.35 14.84
C ASN A 142 11.67 33.04 13.48
N LEU A 143 11.36 32.27 12.45
CA LEU A 143 11.00 32.81 11.15
C LEU A 143 9.54 33.28 11.25
N GLU A 144 9.34 34.60 11.30
CA GLU A 144 8.02 35.27 11.25
C GLU A 144 7.22 34.89 10.00
#